data_AF-A0A7W2FV23-F1
#
_entry.id   AF-A0A7W2FV23-F1
#
_cell.length_a   1.000
_cell.length_b   1.000
_cell.length_c   1.000
_cell.angle_alpha   90.00
_cell.angle_beta   90.00
_cell.angle_gamma   90.00
#
_symmetry.space_group_name_H-M   'P 1'
#
loop_
_entity.id
_entity.type
_entity.pdbx_description
1 polymer ?
#
loop_
_entity_poly.entity_id
_entity_poly.type
_entity_poly.pdbx_seq_one_letter_code
_entity_poly.pdbx_strand_id
1 'polypeptide(L)' 'EGPIIEQEAERITHSMTPDDLVAVGRDIESRVLARAVKRHLEGRVMLNGQRTVVFT' A
#
# COMPACT_ATOMS: atom_id res chain seq x y z
N GLU A 1 0.58 13.74 -6.61
CA GLU A 1 0.36 12.52 -5.82
C GLU A 1 -0.02 12.95 -4.41
N GLY A 2 -1.10 12.41 -3.85
CA GLY A 2 -1.60 12.81 -2.52
C GLY A 2 -0.74 12.27 -1.37
N PRO A 3 -1.04 12.65 -0.11
CA PRO A 3 -0.33 12.14 1.07
C PRO A 3 -0.44 10.61 1.18
N ILE A 4 0.70 9.94 1.36
CA ILE A 4 0.81 8.47 1.44
C ILE A 4 0.29 7.97 2.79
N ILE A 5 -0.49 6.87 2.80
CA ILE A 5 -1.02 6.22 4.01
C ILE A 5 -0.32 4.90 4.33
N GLU A 6 -0.07 4.06 3.32
CA GLU A 6 0.55 2.74 3.46
C GLU A 6 1.30 2.40 2.18
N GLN A 7 2.45 1.74 2.30
CA GLN A 7 3.22 1.23 1.18
C GLN A 7 3.84 -0.11 1.57
N GLU A 8 3.88 -1.03 0.60
CA GLU A 8 4.53 -2.33 0.76
C GLU A 8 5.26 -2.66 -0.54
N ALA A 9 6.30 -3.48 -0.43
CA ALA A 9 7.05 -3.99 -1.56
C ALA A 9 7.24 -5.49 -1.39
N GLU A 10 7.17 -6.23 -2.48
CA GLU A 10 7.51 -7.66 -2.51
C GLU A 10 8.81 -7.90 -3.24
N ARG A 11 9.46 -9.00 -2.89
CA ARG A 11 10.66 -9.44 -3.61
C ARG A 11 10.27 -10.04 -4.94
N ILE A 12 10.98 -9.63 -5.98
CA ILE A 12 10.90 -10.24 -7.31
C ILE A 12 12.22 -10.93 -7.66
N THR A 13 12.19 -11.80 -8.66
CA THR A 13 13.38 -12.50 -9.16
C THR A 13 13.51 -12.39 -10.67
N HIS A 14 14.71 -12.62 -11.19
CA HIS A 14 15.01 -12.52 -12.63
C HIS A 14 14.25 -13.56 -13.48
N SER A 15 13.71 -14.61 -12.88
CA SER A 15 12.93 -15.65 -13.58
C SER A 15 11.45 -15.29 -13.73
N MET A 16 10.99 -14.19 -13.13
CA MET A 16 9.58 -13.78 -13.22
C MET A 16 9.27 -13.15 -14.56
N THR A 17 8.16 -13.57 -15.15
CA THR A 17 7.62 -13.01 -16.37
C THR A 17 6.83 -11.72 -16.08
N PRO A 18 6.53 -10.90 -17.10
CA PRO A 18 5.65 -9.73 -16.91
C PRO A 18 4.29 -10.08 -16.31
N ASP A 19 3.70 -11.23 -16.67
CA ASP A 19 2.41 -11.68 -16.13
C ASP A 19 2.52 -12.04 -14.64
N ASP A 20 3.65 -12.64 -14.22
CA ASP A 20 3.92 -12.89 -12.80
C ASP A 20 4.00 -11.58 -12.01
N LEU A 21 4.63 -10.54 -12.58
CA LEU A 21 4.71 -9.22 -11.95
C LEU A 21 3.32 -8.57 -11.83
N VAL A 22 2.43 -8.73 -12.82
CA VAL A 22 1.04 -8.25 -12.73
C VAL A 22 0.28 -8.99 -11.64
N ALA A 23 0.44 -10.31 -11.54
CA ALA A 23 -0.21 -11.11 -10.50
C ALA A 23 0.26 -10.71 -9.10
N VAL A 24 1.58 -10.54 -8.90
CA VAL A 24 2.15 -10.06 -7.63
C VAL A 24 1.70 -8.63 -7.33
N GLY A 25 1.70 -7.73 -8.32
CA GLY A 25 1.23 -6.36 -8.16
C GLY A 25 -0.21 -6.29 -7.66
N ARG A 26 -1.12 -7.10 -8.24
CA ARG A 26 -2.53 -7.16 -7.82
C ARG A 26 -2.69 -7.61 -6.37
N ASP A 27 -1.89 -8.58 -5.91
CA ASP A 27 -1.94 -9.05 -4.52
C ASP A 27 -1.48 -7.95 -3.53
N ILE A 28 -0.36 -7.30 -3.84
CA ILE A 28 0.17 -6.19 -3.03
C ILE A 28 -0.82 -5.02 -2.99
N GLU A 29 -1.36 -4.63 -4.13
CA GLU A 29 -2.33 -3.53 -4.25
C GLU A 29 -3.56 -3.81 -3.38
N SER A 30 -4.11 -5.03 -3.44
CA SER A 30 -5.28 -5.42 -2.64
C SER A 30 -4.99 -5.33 -1.15
N ARG A 31 -3.86 -5.88 -0.70
CA ARG A 31 -3.45 -5.89 0.71
C ARG A 31 -3.18 -4.49 1.25
N VAL A 32 -2.37 -3.69 0.53
CA VAL A 32 -2.00 -2.33 0.91
C VAL A 32 -3.24 -1.45 1.01
N LEU A 33 -4.13 -1.53 0.01
CA LEU A 33 -5.37 -0.76 0.00
C LEU A 33 -6.29 -1.16 1.16
N ALA A 34 -6.49 -2.46 1.39
CA ALA A 34 -7.33 -2.95 2.48
C ALA A 34 -6.84 -2.45 3.84
N ARG A 35 -5.52 -2.47 4.10
CA ARG A 35 -4.94 -1.94 5.35
C ARG A 35 -5.09 -0.43 5.46
N ALA A 36 -4.84 0.32 4.40
CA ALA A 36 -5.00 1.77 4.38
C ALA A 36 -6.45 2.18 4.67
N VAL A 37 -7.42 1.53 4.02
CA VAL A 37 -8.85 1.76 4.22
C VAL A 37 -9.25 1.41 5.66
N LYS A 38 -8.81 0.26 6.18
CA LYS A 38 -9.10 -0.13 7.57
C LYS A 38 -8.62 0.93 8.56
N ARG A 39 -7.37 1.37 8.46
CA ARG A 39 -6.82 2.42 9.35
C ARG A 39 -7.57 3.75 9.21
N HIS A 40 -7.99 4.09 8.00
CA HIS A 40 -8.79 5.29 7.76
C HIS A 40 -10.16 5.20 8.44
N LEU A 41 -10.86 4.08 8.30
CA LEU A 41 -12.17 3.84 8.94
C LEU A 41 -12.08 3.76 10.47
N GLU A 42 -10.96 3.30 11.01
CA GLU A 42 -10.67 3.30 12.45
C GLU A 42 -10.29 4.69 12.99
N GLY A 43 -10.24 5.74 12.16
CA GLY A 43 -9.87 7.10 12.58
C GLY A 43 -8.38 7.26 12.89
N ARG A 44 -7.51 6.39 12.36
CA ARG A 44 -6.09 6.31 12.70
C ARG A 44 -5.17 7.05 11.74
N VAL A 45 -5.72 7.76 10.76
CA VAL A 45 -4.99 8.50 9.73
C VAL A 45 -5.28 9.98 9.87
N MET A 46 -4.24 10.78 10.16
CA MET A 46 -4.35 12.23 10.28
C MET A 46 -3.44 12.93 9.26
N LEU A 47 -3.96 13.93 8.57
CA LEU A 47 -3.18 14.73 7.62
C LEU A 47 -2.19 15.64 8.35
N ASN A 48 -0.96 15.72 7.83
CA ASN A 48 0.09 16.62 8.28
C ASN A 48 0.73 17.30 7.05
N GLY A 49 0.07 18.35 6.56
CA GLY A 49 0.44 19.01 5.32
C GLY A 49 0.39 18.03 4.13
N GLN A 50 1.55 17.76 3.53
CA GLN A 50 1.69 16.81 2.42
C GLN A 50 1.98 15.36 2.86
N ARG A 51 1.94 15.07 4.17
CA ARG A 51 2.20 13.74 4.74
C ARG A 51 1.01 13.27 5.55
N THR A 52 1.03 12.01 5.97
CA THR A 52 0.07 11.48 6.95
C THR A 52 0.81 11.00 8.20
N VAL A 53 0.16 11.15 9.36
CA VAL A 53 0.53 10.48 10.61
C VAL A 53 -0.44 9.32 10.79
N VAL A 54 0.11 8.11 10.95
CA VAL A 54 -0.67 6.88 11.09
C VAL A 54 -0.40 6.27 12.45
N PHE A 55 -1.43 6.19 13.30
CA PHE A 55 -1.32 5.55 14.61
C PHE A 55 -1.39 4.03 14.43
N THR A 56 -0.31 3.29 14.67
CA THR A 56 -0.21 1.82 14.43
C THR A 56 -0.40 0.98 15.68
#